data_AF-A0A523GA42-F1
#
_entry.id   AF-A0A523GA42-F1
#
_cell.length_a   1.000
_cell.length_b   1.000
_cell.length_c   1.000
_cell.angle_alpha   90.00
_cell.angle_beta   90.00
_cell.angle_gamma   90.00
#
_symmetry.space_group_name_H-M   'P 1'
#
loop_
_entity.id
_entity.type
_entity.pdbx_description
1 polymer ?
#
loop_
_entity_poly.entity_id
_entity_poly.type
_entity_poly.pdbx_seq_one_letter_code
_entity_poly.pdbx_strand_id
1 'polypeptide(L)'
;MESHPIRTIVIGSYPFPAWLEFASQNLDRFGQNDIEEMIEDAVVAAIHDQVSAGLDLITDGEQTRLDFNLSFYGFLQGIKKETISPRLWGPPAHDQRGKHTL
;
A
#
# COMPACT_ATOMS: atom_id res chain seq x y z
N MET A 1 -11.02 10.75 35.52
CA MET A 1 -9.88 10.53 34.61
C MET A 1 -10.22 9.34 33.76
N GLU A 2 -10.26 9.47 32.45
CA GLU A 2 -10.32 8.29 31.57
C GLU A 2 -9.09 7.40 31.85
N SER A 3 -9.31 6.09 31.90
CA SER A 3 -8.39 5.10 32.45
C SER A 3 -7.19 4.74 31.56
N HIS A 4 -6.97 5.47 30.46
CA HIS A 4 -5.92 5.17 29.47
C HIS A 4 -5.16 6.44 29.06
N PRO A 5 -4.11 6.84 29.81
CA PRO A 5 -3.36 8.06 29.53
C PRO A 5 -2.43 7.97 28.30
N ILE A 6 -2.12 6.75 27.83
CA ILE A 6 -1.28 6.51 26.65
C ILE A 6 -2.10 5.69 25.66
N ARG A 7 -2.27 6.23 24.45
CA ARG A 7 -2.93 5.54 23.34
C ARG A 7 -1.91 4.85 22.44
N THR A 8 -2.21 3.61 22.10
CA THR A 8 -1.48 2.77 21.16
C THR A 8 -2.05 2.95 19.76
N ILE A 9 -1.17 3.21 18.79
CA ILE A 9 -1.54 3.49 17.41
C ILE A 9 -0.58 2.79 16.45
N VAL A 10 -1.02 2.59 15.21
CA VAL A 10 -0.14 2.31 14.06
C VAL A 10 -0.04 3.53 13.15
N ILE A 11 1.00 3.59 12.31
CA ILE A 11 1.25 4.73 11.43
C ILE A 11 0.48 4.64 10.11
N GLY A 12 0.19 3.42 9.62
CA GLY A 12 -0.40 3.19 8.31
C GLY A 12 -0.16 1.75 7.86
N SER A 13 0.66 1.58 6.82
CA SER A 13 0.97 0.30 6.16
C SER A 13 1.06 -0.93 7.08
N TYR A 14 0.39 -2.00 6.66
CA TYR A 14 0.50 -3.34 7.24
C TYR A 14 1.28 -4.26 6.29
N PRO A 15 2.07 -5.23 6.80
CA PRO A 15 2.80 -6.17 5.94
C PRO A 15 1.86 -6.94 5.04
N PHE A 16 2.26 -7.13 3.77
CA PHE A 16 1.50 -7.99 2.86
C PHE A 16 1.68 -9.45 3.29
N PRO A 17 0.58 -10.18 3.55
CA PRO A 17 0.66 -11.62 3.73
C PRO A 17 1.22 -12.29 2.46
N ALA A 18 1.86 -13.45 2.62
CA ALA A 18 2.48 -14.17 1.50
C ALA A 18 1.48 -14.47 0.35
N TRP A 19 0.21 -14.71 0.67
CA TRP A 19 -0.82 -14.93 -0.34
C TRP A 19 -1.11 -13.67 -1.17
N LEU A 20 -1.11 -12.49 -0.54
CA LEU A 20 -1.38 -11.21 -1.19
C LEU A 20 -0.17 -10.79 -2.05
N GLU A 21 1.04 -10.98 -1.53
CA GLU A 21 2.27 -10.74 -2.28
C GLU A 21 2.29 -11.59 -3.56
N PHE A 22 2.01 -12.88 -3.45
CA PHE A 22 1.97 -13.77 -4.60
C PHE A 22 0.86 -13.36 -5.59
N ALA A 23 -0.34 -13.06 -5.09
CA ALA A 23 -1.46 -12.67 -5.93
C ALA A 23 -1.22 -11.34 -6.67
N SER A 24 -0.57 -10.37 -6.02
CA SER A 24 -0.19 -9.08 -6.64
C SER A 24 0.74 -9.25 -7.86
N GLN A 25 1.50 -10.34 -7.92
CA GLN A 25 2.36 -10.69 -9.05
C GLN A 25 1.64 -11.49 -10.15
N ASN A 26 0.37 -11.86 -9.92
CA ASN A 26 -0.43 -12.76 -10.76
C ASN A 26 -1.84 -12.19 -11.04
N LEU A 27 -2.02 -10.86 -10.95
CA LEU A 27 -3.34 -10.21 -11.06
C LEU A 27 -4.04 -10.47 -12.41
N ASP A 28 -3.27 -10.77 -13.47
CA ASP A 28 -3.79 -11.12 -14.80
C ASP A 28 -4.59 -12.43 -14.81
N ARG A 29 -4.49 -13.23 -13.75
CA ARG A 29 -5.20 -14.51 -13.58
C ARG A 29 -6.54 -14.37 -12.84
N PHE A 30 -6.88 -13.16 -12.40
CA PHE A 30 -8.07 -12.87 -11.59
C PHE A 30 -9.02 -11.94 -12.34
N GLY A 31 -10.32 -12.14 -12.12
CA GLY A 31 -11.34 -11.19 -12.55
C GLY A 31 -11.33 -9.93 -11.67
N GLN A 32 -11.96 -8.87 -12.15
CA GLN A 32 -12.07 -7.61 -11.40
C GLN A 32 -12.67 -7.80 -10.00
N ASN A 33 -13.74 -8.59 -9.89
CA ASN A 33 -14.39 -8.87 -8.62
C ASN A 33 -13.52 -9.70 -7.67
N ASP A 34 -12.71 -10.63 -8.20
CA ASP A 34 -11.79 -11.44 -7.39
C ASP A 34 -10.69 -10.54 -6.79
N ILE A 35 -10.23 -9.54 -7.55
CA ILE A 35 -9.26 -8.56 -7.08
C ILE A 35 -9.88 -7.65 -6.01
N GLU A 36 -11.13 -7.23 -6.19
CA GLU A 36 -11.85 -6.43 -5.19
C GLU A 36 -12.04 -7.19 -3.88
N GLU A 37 -12.50 -8.45 -3.96
CA GLU A 37 -12.60 -9.35 -2.79
C GLU A 37 -11.25 -9.52 -2.09
N MET A 38 -10.19 -9.78 -2.85
CA MET A 38 -8.83 -9.96 -2.31
C MET A 38 -8.32 -8.74 -1.54
N ILE A 39 -8.60 -7.53 -2.04
CA ILE A 39 -8.23 -6.28 -1.35
C ILE A 39 -9.06 -6.11 -0.07
N GLU A 40 -10.36 -6.40 -0.12
CA GLU A 40 -11.24 -6.32 1.05
C GLU A 40 -10.79 -7.30 2.14
N ASP A 41 -10.49 -8.55 1.78
CA ASP A 41 -9.99 -9.57 2.69
C ASP A 41 -8.65 -9.18 3.34
N ALA A 42 -7.76 -8.53 2.58
CA ALA A 42 -6.50 -8.01 3.11
C ALA A 42 -6.74 -6.94 4.19
N VAL A 43 -7.67 -6.01 3.95
CA VAL A 43 -8.08 -4.99 4.92
C VAL A 43 -8.68 -5.62 6.16
N VAL A 44 -9.57 -6.61 6.00
CA VAL A 44 -10.19 -7.34 7.11
C VAL A 44 -9.12 -8.02 7.98
N ALA A 45 -8.14 -8.68 7.37
CA ALA A 45 -7.04 -9.31 8.09
C ALA A 45 -6.21 -8.28 8.90
N ALA A 46 -5.84 -7.16 8.28
CA ALA A 46 -5.09 -6.10 8.95
C ALA A 46 -5.85 -5.50 10.15
N ILE A 47 -7.16 -5.25 9.99
CA ILE A 47 -8.02 -4.75 11.06
C ILE A 47 -8.16 -5.79 12.17
N HIS A 48 -8.39 -7.05 11.82
CA HIS A 48 -8.57 -8.14 12.77
C HIS A 48 -7.34 -8.29 13.67
N ASP A 49 -6.13 -8.26 13.10
CA ASP A 49 -4.89 -8.36 13.87
C ASP A 49 -4.70 -7.16 14.82
N GLN A 50 -4.97 -5.95 14.34
CA GLN A 50 -4.84 -4.72 15.14
C GLN A 50 -5.85 -4.66 16.29
N VAL A 51 -7.11 -5.05 16.05
CA VAL A 51 -8.16 -5.12 17.07
C VAL A 51 -7.86 -6.23 18.08
N SER A 52 -7.43 -7.40 17.62
CA SER A 52 -7.05 -8.51 18.48
C SER A 52 -5.85 -8.19 19.37
N ALA A 53 -4.94 -7.33 18.89
CA ALA A 53 -3.82 -6.80 19.66
C ALA A 53 -4.22 -5.73 20.70
N GLY A 54 -5.47 -5.24 20.66
CA GLY A 54 -5.99 -4.25 21.61
C GLY A 54 -5.53 -2.82 21.35
N LEU A 55 -5.26 -2.45 20.08
CA LEU A 55 -4.86 -1.09 19.73
C LEU A 55 -6.00 -0.08 19.88
N ASP A 56 -5.67 1.14 20.31
CA ASP A 56 -6.66 2.22 20.51
C ASP A 56 -7.07 2.90 19.21
N LEU A 57 -6.12 3.10 18.28
CA LEU A 57 -6.38 3.61 16.93
C LEU A 57 -5.71 2.71 15.89
N ILE A 58 -6.52 2.25 14.95
CA ILE A 58 -6.13 1.31 13.89
C ILE A 58 -6.17 1.98 12.52
N THR A 59 -5.66 1.28 11.51
CA THR A 59 -5.77 1.66 10.09
C THR A 59 -6.21 0.47 9.26
N ASP A 60 -6.59 0.71 8.01
CA ASP A 60 -6.86 -0.34 7.02
C ASP A 60 -5.58 -1.04 6.51
N GLY A 61 -4.41 -0.69 7.07
CA GLY A 61 -3.13 -1.24 6.68
C GLY A 61 -2.66 -0.80 5.29
N GLU A 62 -3.32 0.18 4.66
CA GLU A 62 -3.06 0.63 3.28
C GLU A 62 -3.12 -0.50 2.24
N GLN A 63 -3.89 -1.56 2.50
CA GLN A 63 -3.97 -2.73 1.61
C GLN A 63 -4.64 -2.44 0.26
N THR A 64 -5.32 -1.29 0.14
CA THR A 64 -5.88 -0.76 -1.11
C THR A 64 -4.82 -0.10 -2.00
N ARG A 65 -3.55 -0.01 -1.55
CA ARG A 65 -2.46 0.66 -2.27
C ARG A 65 -1.33 -0.32 -2.56
N LEU A 66 -0.84 -0.28 -3.80
CA LEU A 66 0.36 -1.01 -4.21
C LEU A 66 1.65 -0.25 -3.86
N ASP A 67 1.57 1.06 -3.70
CA ASP A 67 2.72 1.90 -3.36
C ASP A 67 2.30 3.15 -2.56
N PHE A 68 3.26 3.75 -1.87
CA PHE A 68 3.04 4.88 -0.97
C PHE A 68 2.83 6.23 -1.71
N ASN A 69 3.45 6.43 -2.88
CA ASN A 69 3.53 7.77 -3.48
C ASN A 69 3.57 7.83 -5.01
N LEU A 70 3.48 6.73 -5.74
CA LEU A 70 3.56 6.75 -7.20
C LEU A 70 2.20 6.55 -7.86
N SER A 71 1.38 5.67 -7.31
CA SER A 71 0.03 5.37 -7.76
C SER A 71 -0.82 6.64 -7.86
N PHE A 72 -0.62 7.62 -6.96
CA PHE A 72 -1.39 8.87 -6.97
C PHE A 72 -1.18 9.69 -8.27
N TYR A 73 0.00 9.63 -8.89
CA TYR A 73 0.26 10.33 -10.16
C TYR A 73 -0.63 9.80 -11.29
N GLY A 74 -1.06 8.53 -11.22
CA GLY A 74 -2.00 7.95 -12.18
C GLY A 74 -3.38 8.61 -12.18
N PHE A 75 -3.73 9.32 -11.10
CA PHE A 75 -4.98 10.08 -10.98
C PHE A 75 -4.84 11.54 -11.43
N LEU A 76 -3.62 12.00 -11.75
CA LEU A 76 -3.37 13.37 -12.20
C LEU A 76 -3.40 13.44 -13.73
N GLN A 77 -4.14 14.41 -14.26
CA GLN A 77 -4.17 14.72 -15.69
C GLN A 77 -3.11 15.78 -16.02
N GLY A 78 -2.58 15.74 -17.24
CA GLY A 78 -1.64 16.77 -17.74
C GLY A 78 -0.19 16.59 -17.31
N ILE A 79 0.20 15.40 -16.84
CA ILE A 79 1.60 15.04 -16.56
C ILE A 79 2.04 13.88 -17.44
N LYS A 80 3.27 13.92 -17.96
CA LYS A 80 3.86 12.81 -18.72
C LYS A 80 4.69 11.93 -17.81
N LYS A 81 4.53 10.61 -17.93
CA LYS A 81 5.34 9.62 -17.21
C LYS A 81 6.70 9.49 -17.91
N GLU A 82 7.76 10.00 -17.30
CA GLU A 82 9.11 9.66 -17.72
C GLU A 82 9.47 8.30 -17.11
N THR A 83 9.64 7.30 -17.97
CA THR A 83 9.88 5.91 -17.53
C THR A 83 11.36 5.58 -17.44
N ILE A 84 12.23 6.42 -18.01
CA ILE A 84 13.67 6.20 -18.03
C ILE A 84 14.28 6.65 -16.71
N SER A 85 15.00 5.73 -16.06
CA SER A 85 15.78 6.05 -14.88
C SER A 85 16.95 7.00 -15.24
N PRO A 86 17.10 8.14 -14.57
CA PRO A 86 18.29 8.98 -14.74
C PRO A 86 19.54 8.36 -14.10
N ARG A 87 19.39 7.37 -13.21
CA ARG A 87 20.49 6.72 -12.48
C ARG A 87 20.53 5.24 -12.81
N LEU A 88 21.50 4.85 -13.63
CA LEU A 88 21.63 3.48 -14.14
C LEU A 88 22.30 2.50 -13.18
N TRP A 89 23.04 2.99 -12.17
CA TRP A 89 23.84 2.16 -11.27
C TRP A 89 23.58 2.48 -9.79
N GLY A 90 23.68 1.46 -8.94
CA GLY A 90 23.47 1.55 -7.48
C GLY A 90 22.22 0.80 -7.00
N PRO A 91 21.99 0.73 -5.68
CA PRO A 91 20.82 0.06 -5.13
C PRO A 91 19.51 0.79 -5.50
N PRO A 92 18.39 0.07 -5.69
CA PRO A 92 17.08 0.66 -5.96
C PRO A 92 16.69 1.71 -4.92
N ALA A 93 16.48 2.95 -5.38
CA ALA A 93 16.07 4.07 -4.54
C ALA A 93 15.26 5.11 -5.34
N HIS A 94 14.74 6.14 -4.66
CA HIS A 94 13.91 7.17 -5.28
C HIS A 94 14.63 7.96 -6.40
N ASP A 95 15.95 8.07 -6.35
CA ASP A 95 16.76 8.78 -7.33
C ASP A 95 16.96 8.02 -8.65
N GLN A 96 16.60 6.73 -8.68
CA GLN A 96 16.59 5.90 -9.89
C GLN A 96 15.25 5.96 -10.64
N ARG A 97 14.33 6.86 -10.29
CA ARG A 97 13.02 6.93 -10.94
C ARG A 97 12.97 8.11 -11.92
N GLY A 98 12.35 7.89 -13.08
CA GLY A 98 12.09 8.97 -14.03
C GLY A 98 11.17 10.04 -13.42
N LYS A 99 11.32 11.28 -13.87
CA LYS A 99 10.58 12.43 -13.33
C LYS A 99 9.42 12.80 -14.24
N HIS A 100 8.22 12.95 -13.67
CA HIS A 100 7.08 13.46 -14.43
C HIS A 100 7.36 14.89 -14.93
N THR A 101 7.12 15.14 -16.22
CA THR A 101 7.19 16.49 -16.80
C THR A 101 5.78 17.03 -17.02
N LEU A 102 5.67 18.36 -17.04
CA LEU A 102 4.47 19.08 -17.50
C LEU A 102 4.25 18.88 -19.00
#